data_AF-A0A1C5PHK4-F1
#
_entry.id   AF-A0A1C5PHK4-F1
#
_cell.length_a   1.000
_cell.length_b   1.000
_cell.length_c   1.000
_cell.angle_alpha   90.00
_cell.angle_beta   90.00
_cell.angle_gamma   90.00
#
_symmetry.space_group_name_H-M   'P 1'
#
loop_
_entity.id
_entity.type
_entity.pdbx_description
1 polymer ?
#
loop_
_entity_poly.entity_id
_entity_poly.type
_entity_poly.pdbx_seq_one_letter_code
_entity_poly.pdbx_strand_id
1 'polypeptide(L)'
;MKRRTNLYKAVDQNGKPIFEDLLTAKQVAEKTGCTKNNVAQAAANFALVNKKYRIIPEDIKLSKALDAELLAEWDIYRTRLLRDARRRA
;
A
#
# COMPACT_ATOMS: atom_id res chain seq x y z
N MET A 1 -7.42 -10.41 -16.09
CA MET A 1 -7.33 -9.90 -14.70
C MET A 1 -5.87 -9.64 -14.35
N LYS A 2 -5.42 -8.37 -14.25
CA LYS A 2 -4.08 -8.08 -13.70
C LYS A 2 -4.10 -8.44 -12.21
N ARG A 3 -3.22 -9.34 -11.77
CA ARG A 3 -3.04 -9.63 -10.33
C ARG A 3 -2.64 -8.33 -9.64
N ARG A 4 -3.36 -7.93 -8.59
CA ARG A 4 -2.98 -6.80 -7.73
C ARG A 4 -1.58 -7.07 -7.17
N THR A 5 -0.71 -6.08 -7.26
CA THR A 5 0.66 -6.15 -6.75
C THR A 5 0.65 -5.65 -5.32
N ASN A 6 0.69 -6.55 -4.34
CA ASN A 6 0.71 -6.16 -2.93
C ASN A 6 1.97 -5.34 -2.61
N LEU A 7 1.74 -4.23 -1.92
CA LEU A 7 2.76 -3.36 -1.33
C LEU A 7 2.95 -3.63 0.16
N TYR A 8 4.20 -3.53 0.58
CA TYR A 8 4.66 -3.88 1.92
C TYR A 8 5.57 -2.79 2.47
N LYS A 9 5.49 -2.63 3.79
CA LYS A 9 6.40 -1.83 4.58
C LYS A 9 7.33 -2.75 5.36
N ALA A 10 8.62 -2.49 5.35
CA ALA A 10 9.57 -3.19 6.23
C ALA A 10 9.91 -2.29 7.42
N VAL A 11 9.70 -2.82 8.62
CA VAL A 11 9.96 -2.14 9.89
C VAL A 11 11.00 -2.91 10.71
N ASP A 12 11.68 -2.22 11.61
CA ASP A 12 12.58 -2.84 12.58
C ASP A 12 11.81 -3.55 13.71
N GLN A 13 12.53 -4.15 14.66
CA GLN A 13 11.91 -4.82 15.81
C GLN A 13 11.07 -3.86 16.68
N ASN A 14 11.39 -2.56 16.66
CA ASN A 14 10.73 -1.50 17.39
C ASN A 14 9.55 -0.88 16.61
N GLY A 15 9.28 -1.35 15.39
CA GLY A 15 8.20 -0.84 14.53
C GLY A 15 8.56 0.40 13.71
N LYS A 16 9.82 0.84 13.71
CA LYS A 16 10.26 1.98 12.91
C LYS A 16 10.45 1.56 11.44
N PRO A 17 9.91 2.32 10.46
CA PRO A 17 10.18 2.07 9.05
C PRO A 17 11.67 2.16 8.75
N ILE A 18 12.16 1.18 8.00
CA ILE A 18 13.56 1.11 7.55
C ILE A 18 13.70 1.68 6.14
N PHE A 19 12.62 1.65 5.36
CA PHE A 19 12.53 2.26 4.05
C PHE A 19 11.40 3.28 4.06
N GLU A 20 11.62 4.42 3.40
CA GLU A 20 10.62 5.48 3.26
C GLU A 20 9.49 5.04 2.32
N ASP A 21 9.83 4.36 1.23
CA ASP A 21 8.86 3.90 0.23
C ASP A 21 8.22 2.55 0.57
N LEU A 22 6.98 2.38 0.08
CA LEU A 22 6.31 1.10 0.02
C LEU A 22 6.96 0.21 -1.06
N LEU A 23 7.24 -1.03 -0.68
CA LEU A 23 8.00 -1.96 -1.50
C LEU A 23 7.11 -3.11 -1.99
N THR A 24 7.32 -3.53 -3.23
CA THR A 24 6.75 -4.77 -3.74
C THR A 24 7.39 -5.99 -3.07
N ALA A 25 6.73 -7.15 -3.09
CA ALA A 25 7.30 -8.38 -2.53
C ALA A 25 8.69 -8.74 -3.09
N LYS A 26 8.97 -8.37 -4.36
CA LYS A 26 10.28 -8.59 -4.98
C LYS A 26 11.35 -7.70 -4.34
N GLN A 27 11.06 -6.41 -4.19
CA GLN A 27 11.98 -5.45 -3.56
C GLN A 27 12.22 -5.77 -2.08
N VAL A 28 11.18 -6.22 -1.35
CA VAL A 28 11.36 -6.66 0.04
C VAL A 28 12.27 -7.87 0.10
N ALA A 29 12.06 -8.87 -0.77
CA ALA A 29 12.91 -10.06 -0.86
C ALA A 29 14.38 -9.70 -1.12
N GLU A 30 14.63 -8.83 -2.10
CA GLU A 30 15.98 -8.35 -2.44
C GLU A 30 16.65 -7.61 -1.27
N LYS A 31 15.93 -6.70 -0.60
CA LYS A 31 16.50 -5.88 0.48
C LYS A 31 16.68 -6.61 1.81
N THR A 32 15.84 -7.62 2.09
CA THR A 32 15.86 -8.37 3.36
C THR A 32 16.59 -9.71 3.25
N GLY A 33 16.94 -10.14 2.02
CA GLY A 33 17.60 -11.42 1.75
C GLY A 33 16.67 -12.64 1.87
N CYS A 34 15.35 -12.45 1.80
CA CYS A 34 14.38 -13.54 1.85
C CYS A 34 13.81 -13.88 0.47
N THR A 35 13.10 -15.01 0.36
CA THR A 35 12.43 -15.39 -0.89
C THR A 35 11.08 -14.67 -1.02
N LYS A 36 10.65 -14.39 -2.25
CA LYS A 36 9.38 -13.70 -2.53
C LYS A 36 8.16 -14.40 -1.90
N ASN A 37 8.15 -15.74 -1.85
CA ASN A 37 7.05 -16.51 -1.26
C ASN A 37 7.01 -16.33 0.27
N ASN A 38 8.18 -16.23 0.91
CA ASN A 38 8.27 -16.02 2.35
C ASN A 38 7.82 -14.61 2.76
N VAL A 39 7.92 -13.60 1.89
CA VAL A 39 7.46 -12.24 2.19
C VAL A 39 5.97 -12.21 2.55
N ALA A 40 5.12 -12.84 1.75
CA ALA A 40 3.68 -12.85 1.98
C ALA A 40 3.32 -13.63 3.26
N GLN A 41 3.98 -14.76 3.49
CA GLN A 41 3.74 -15.60 4.66
C GLN A 41 4.26 -14.95 5.95
N ALA A 42 5.42 -14.28 5.89
CA ALA A 42 5.95 -13.51 7.01
C ALA A 42 5.08 -12.30 7.35
N ALA A 43 4.52 -11.64 6.33
CA ALA A 43 3.55 -10.56 6.51
C ALA A 43 2.26 -11.06 7.17
N ALA A 44 1.73 -12.22 6.76
CA ALA A 44 0.52 -12.81 7.36
C ALA A 44 0.74 -13.26 8.82
N ASN A 45 1.91 -13.83 9.11
CA ASN A 45 2.24 -14.38 10.43
C ASN A 45 2.91 -13.36 11.37
N PHE A 46 3.06 -12.09 10.96
CA PHE A 46 3.83 -11.07 11.67
C PHE A 46 5.24 -11.55 12.09
N ALA A 47 5.84 -12.42 11.28
CA ALA A 47 7.10 -13.06 11.57
C ALA A 47 8.29 -12.13 11.32
N LEU A 48 9.36 -12.32 12.09
CA LEU A 48 10.63 -11.65 11.88
C LEU A 48 11.37 -12.31 10.71
N VAL A 49 11.55 -11.57 9.64
CA VAL A 49 12.43 -11.93 8.53
C VAL A 49 13.87 -11.61 8.90
N ASN A 50 14.74 -12.61 8.71
CA ASN A 50 16.16 -12.54 9.03
C ASN A 50 16.44 -12.07 10.48
N LYS A 51 15.51 -12.39 11.40
CA LYS A 51 15.51 -11.97 12.82
C LYS A 51 15.58 -10.46 13.06
N LYS A 52 15.47 -9.62 12.02
CA LYS A 52 15.72 -8.17 12.09
C LYS A 52 14.57 -7.34 11.57
N TYR A 53 13.81 -7.86 10.61
CA TYR A 53 12.81 -7.12 9.86
C TYR A 53 11.42 -7.68 10.11
N ARG A 54 10.43 -6.82 10.38
CA ARG A 54 9.01 -7.19 10.29
C ARG A 54 8.43 -6.62 9.00
N ILE A 55 7.67 -7.44 8.29
CA ILE A 55 7.00 -7.05 7.05
C ILE A 55 5.55 -6.80 7.37
N ILE A 56 5.07 -5.59 7.06
CA ILE A 56 3.68 -5.19 7.27
C ILE A 56 3.05 -4.99 5.88
N PRO A 57 1.93 -5.67 5.58
CA PRO A 57 1.19 -5.40 4.36
C PRO A 57 0.44 -4.07 4.52
N GLU A 58 0.85 -3.04 3.78
CA GLU A 58 0.16 -1.74 3.83
C GLU A 58 -1.03 -1.69 2.86
N ASP A 59 -1.00 -2.56 1.83
CA ASP A 59 -2.01 -2.63 0.76
C ASP A 59 -3.38 -3.19 1.21
N ILE A 60 -3.55 -3.48 2.50
CA ILE A 60 -4.83 -3.90 3.08
C ILE A 60 -5.69 -2.68 3.49
N LYS A 61 -5.13 -1.45 3.47
CA LYS A 61 -5.88 -0.24 3.87
C LYS A 61 -6.68 0.45 2.75
N LEU A 62 -6.74 -0.10 1.55
CA LEU A 62 -7.70 0.37 0.53
C LEU A 62 -8.99 -0.43 0.72
N SER A 63 -9.80 0.00 1.69
CA SER A 63 -11.20 -0.44 1.78
C SER A 63 -11.87 -0.09 0.46
N LYS A 64 -12.38 -1.08 -0.27
CA LYS A 64 -13.12 -0.85 -1.51
C LYS A 64 -14.29 0.12 -1.31
N ALA A 65 -14.87 0.13 -0.11
CA ALA A 65 -15.92 1.07 0.26
C ALA A 65 -15.35 2.50 0.39
N LEU A 66 -14.22 2.66 1.07
CA LEU A 66 -13.57 3.97 1.22
C LEU A 66 -13.07 4.51 -0.13
N ASP A 67 -12.53 3.65 -1.01
CA ASP A 67 -12.14 4.04 -2.37
C ASP A 67 -13.34 4.51 -3.19
N ALA A 68 -14.47 3.81 -3.09
CA ALA A 68 -15.70 4.18 -3.76
C ALA A 68 -16.27 5.51 -3.23
N GLU A 69 -16.22 5.72 -1.91
CA GLU A 69 -16.61 6.98 -1.27
C GLU A 69 -15.73 8.15 -1.71
N LEU A 70 -14.41 7.98 -1.69
CA LEU A 70 -13.45 8.99 -2.15
C LEU A 70 -13.62 9.31 -3.64
N LEU A 71 -13.89 8.31 -4.48
CA LEU A 71 -14.18 8.52 -5.90
C LEU A 71 -15.49 9.27 -6.11
N ALA A 72 -16.54 8.95 -5.34
CA ALA A 72 -17.81 9.65 -5.41
C ALA A 72 -17.67 11.12 -4.95
N GLU A 73 -16.92 11.35 -3.87
CA GLU A 73 -16.60 12.69 -3.38
C GLU A 73 -15.83 13.50 -4.44
N TRP A 74 -14.82 12.88 -5.07
CA TRP A 74 -14.09 13.50 -6.17
C TRP A 74 -14.99 13.88 -7.35
N ASP A 75 -15.91 13.00 -7.76
CA ASP A 75 -16.85 13.29 -8.86
C ASP A 75 -17.80 14.45 -8.53
N ILE A 76 -18.20 14.61 -7.27
CA ILE A 76 -18.97 15.78 -6.81
C ILE A 76 -18.16 17.06 -6.97
N TYR A 77 -16.92 17.09 -6.47
CA TYR A 77 -16.05 18.26 -6.59
C TYR A 77 -15.76 18.60 -8.05
N ARG A 78 -15.43 17.60 -8.86
CA ARG A 78 -15.16 17.75 -10.30
C ARG A 78 -16.37 18.36 -11.02
N THR A 79 -17.58 17.85 -10.73
CA THR A 79 -18.81 18.35 -11.35
C THR A 79 -19.09 19.81 -10.97
N ARG A 80 -18.89 20.18 -9.70
CA ARG A 80 -19.03 21.58 -9.24
C ARG A 80 -18.04 22.49 -9.95
N LEU A 81 -16.78 22.09 -10.01
CA LEU A 81 -15.71 22.87 -10.63
C LEU A 81 -15.98 23.09 -12.14
N LEU A 82 -16.45 22.06 -12.84
CA LEU A 82 -16.82 22.17 -14.26
C LEU A 82 -18.06 23.05 -14.48
N ARG A 83 -19.05 23.01 -13.58
CA ARG A 83 -20.22 23.89 -13.66
C ARG A 83 -19.84 25.35 -13.44
N ASP A 84 -18.98 25.62 -12.48
CA ASP A 84 -18.53 26.99 -12.19
C ASP A 84 -17.63 27.54 -13.31
N ALA A 85 -16.77 26.70 -13.91
CA ALA A 85 -16.01 27.06 -15.09
C ALA A 85 -16.92 27.43 -16.28
N ARG A 86 -18.02 26.69 -16.48
CA ARG A 86 -19.01 26.97 -17.53
C ARG A 86 -19.84 28.24 -17.28
N ARG A 87 -20.02 28.65 -16.02
CA ARG A 87 -20.72 29.91 -15.68
C ARG A 87 -19.86 31.16 -15.85
N ARG A 88 -18.53 30.99 -15.87
CA ARG A 88 -17.56 32.08 -16.02
C ARG A 88 -17.08 32.27 -17.46
N ALA A 89 -17.46 31.37 -18.38
CA ALA A 89 -17.24 31.46 -19.81
C ALA A 89 -18.47 32.06 -20.50
#